data_AF-A0A973Q2G7-F1
#
_entry.id   AF-A0A973Q2G7-F1
#
_cell.length_a   1.000
_cell.length_b   1.000
_cell.length_c   1.000
_cell.angle_alpha   90.00
_cell.angle_beta   90.00
_cell.angle_gamma   90.00
#
_symmetry.space_group_name_H-M   'P 1'
#
loop_
_entity.id
_entity.type
_entity.pdbx_description
1 polymer ?
#
loop_
_entity_poly.entity_id
_entity_poly.type
_entity_poly.pdbx_seq_one_letter_code
_entity_poly.pdbx_strand_id
1 'polypeptide(L)' 'MATRKPYTAKKLDPTLSPRALYGAELRYQRERAGLSQGELGEKLFVGYSLISKIESGERRVQPDLAELLDRELDAGG' A
#
# COMPACT_ATOMS: atom_id res chain seq x y z
N MET A 1 -6.71 -24.44 10.96
CA MET A 1 -5.68 -23.56 10.38
C MET A 1 -6.11 -23.20 8.96
N ALA A 2 -6.58 -21.97 8.72
CA ALA A 2 -7.02 -21.56 7.39
C ALA A 2 -5.80 -21.25 6.51
N THR A 3 -5.67 -21.99 5.42
CA THR A 3 -4.63 -21.81 4.40
C THR A 3 -4.80 -20.43 3.74
N ARG A 4 -3.85 -19.51 3.96
CA ARG A 4 -3.76 -18.28 3.16
C ARG A 4 -3.46 -18.68 1.72
N LYS A 5 -4.44 -18.52 0.82
CA LYS A 5 -4.22 -18.52 -0.63
C LYS A 5 -3.11 -17.49 -0.92
N PRO A 6 -2.03 -17.83 -1.66
CA PRO A 6 -1.04 -16.84 -2.02
C PRO A 6 -1.74 -15.77 -2.85
N TYR A 7 -1.80 -14.55 -2.31
CA TYR A 7 -2.21 -13.40 -3.08
C TYR A 7 -1.11 -13.17 -4.12
N THR A 8 -1.37 -13.55 -5.37
CA THR A 8 -0.50 -13.20 -6.48
C THR A 8 -0.53 -11.69 -6.61
N ALA A 9 0.55 -11.07 -6.18
CA ALA A 9 0.74 -9.64 -6.33
C ALA A 9 0.50 -9.24 -7.79
N LYS A 10 -0.55 -8.44 -8.02
CA LYS A 10 -0.85 -7.89 -9.34
C LYS A 10 0.39 -7.13 -9.83
N LYS A 11 0.81 -7.35 -11.09
CA LYS A 11 1.82 -6.49 -11.71
C LYS A 11 1.23 -5.08 -11.79
N LEU A 12 1.91 -4.12 -11.19
CA LEU A 12 1.55 -2.71 -11.27
C LEU A 12 2.27 -2.10 -12.48
N ASP A 13 1.57 -1.25 -13.22
CA ASP A 13 2.17 -0.41 -14.25
C ASP A 13 2.12 1.05 -13.76
N PRO A 14 3.23 1.59 -13.25
CA PRO A 14 3.27 2.93 -12.68
C PRO A 14 3.11 4.03 -13.74
N THR A 15 3.22 3.71 -15.03
CA THR A 15 3.13 4.70 -16.12
C THR A 15 1.68 5.07 -16.48
N LEU A 16 0.70 4.30 -16.00
CA LEU A 16 -0.70 4.47 -16.38
C LEU A 16 -1.35 5.75 -15.82
N SER A 17 -0.87 6.26 -14.68
CA SER A 17 -1.35 7.51 -14.09
C SER A 17 -0.48 7.94 -12.90
N PRO A 18 -0.55 9.21 -12.46
CA PRO A 18 0.08 9.64 -11.20
C PRO A 18 -0.33 8.80 -9.98
N ARG A 19 -1.57 8.28 -9.97
CA ARG A 19 -2.04 7.40 -8.90
C ARG A 19 -1.40 6.01 -8.95
N ALA A 20 -1.16 5.49 -10.16
CA ALA A 20 -0.48 4.21 -10.34
C ALA A 20 0.99 4.31 -9.92
N LEU A 21 1.65 5.45 -10.24
CA LEU A 21 3.00 5.74 -9.78
C LEU A 21 3.07 5.78 -8.25
N TYR A 22 2.21 6.58 -7.62
CA TYR A 22 2.12 6.66 -6.16
C TYR A 22 1.86 5.28 -5.52
N GLY A 23 0.92 4.51 -6.07
CA GLY A 23 0.61 3.17 -5.56
C GLY A 23 1.80 2.20 -5.65
N ALA A 24 2.57 2.27 -6.74
CA ALA A 24 3.77 1.47 -6.91
C ALA A 24 4.89 1.88 -5.93
N GLU A 25 5.07 3.18 -5.71
CA GLU A 25 6.04 3.70 -4.74
C GLU A 25 5.66 3.32 -3.31
N LEU A 26 4.39 3.48 -2.94
CA LEU A 26 3.88 3.04 -1.64
C LEU A 26 4.14 1.55 -1.40
N ARG A 27 3.86 0.72 -2.40
CA ARG A 27 4.13 -0.71 -2.34
C ARG A 27 5.61 -1.00 -2.11
N TYR A 28 6.48 -0.30 -2.84
CA TYR A 28 7.93 -0.43 -2.70
C TYR A 28 8.39 -0.07 -1.27
N GLN A 29 7.92 1.05 -0.72
CA GLN A 29 8.27 1.45 0.66
C GLN A 29 7.75 0.45 1.70
N ARG A 30 6.51 -0.03 1.54
CA ARG A 30 5.95 -1.07 2.41
C ARG A 30 6.80 -2.35 2.37
N GLU A 31 7.17 -2.82 1.19
CA GLU A 31 7.98 -4.03 1.02
C GLU A 31 9.40 -3.83 1.61
N ARG A 32 9.99 -2.65 1.48
CA ARG A 32 11.26 -2.30 2.14
C ARG A 32 11.16 -2.30 3.68
N ALA A 33 10.03 -1.87 4.22
CA ALA A 33 9.74 -1.94 5.65
C ALA A 33 9.42 -3.37 6.14
N GLY A 34 9.38 -4.37 5.25
CA GLY A 34 9.10 -5.77 5.60
C GLY A 34 7.65 -6.04 5.99
N LEU A 35 6.73 -5.12 5.69
CA LEU A 35 5.32 -5.23 6.07
C LEU A 35 4.49 -5.86 4.96
N SER A 36 3.54 -6.73 5.29
CA SER A 36 2.45 -7.10 4.40
C SER A 36 1.39 -5.98 4.33
N GLN A 37 0.51 -6.02 3.31
CA GLN A 37 -0.62 -5.08 3.23
C GLN A 37 -1.55 -5.16 4.45
N GLY A 38 -1.67 -6.35 5.05
CA GLY A 38 -2.43 -6.55 6.28
C GLY A 38 -1.79 -5.87 7.48
N GLU A 39 -0.49 -6.07 7.68
CA GLU A 39 0.27 -5.47 8.78
C GLU A 39 0.32 -3.94 8.70
N LEU A 40 0.51 -3.39 7.49
CA LEU A 40 0.40 -1.94 7.28
C LEU A 40 -1.02 -1.44 7.56
N GLY A 41 -2.05 -2.19 7.13
CA GLY A 41 -3.43 -1.87 7.44
C GLY A 41 -3.71 -1.82 8.95
N GLU A 42 -3.24 -2.82 9.68
CA GLU A 42 -3.38 -2.90 11.15
C GLU A 42 -2.73 -1.71 11.86
N LYS A 43 -1.51 -1.33 11.46
CA LYS A 43 -0.81 -0.14 11.99
C LYS A 43 -1.59 1.16 11.77
N LEU A 44 -2.30 1.25 10.65
CA LEU A 44 -3.06 2.43 10.24
C LEU A 44 -4.54 2.37 10.63
N PHE A 45 -4.97 1.34 11.35
CA PHE A 45 -6.37 1.07 11.70
C PHE A 45 -7.31 1.00 10.48
N VAL A 46 -6.82 0.44 9.36
CA VAL A 46 -7.58 0.22 8.13
C VAL A 46 -7.48 -1.23 7.62
N GLY A 47 -8.44 -1.67 6.81
CA GLY A 47 -8.40 -3.01 6.22
C GLY A 47 -7.34 -3.15 5.11
N TYR A 48 -6.78 -4.35 4.96
CA TYR A 48 -5.82 -4.69 3.89
C TYR A 48 -6.31 -4.28 2.48
N SER A 49 -7.64 -4.34 2.26
CA SER A 49 -8.26 -4.03 0.97
C SER A 49 -8.16 -2.55 0.60
N LEU A 50 -8.07 -1.66 1.60
CA LEU A 50 -7.78 -0.25 1.36
C LEU A 50 -6.36 -0.10 0.84
N ILE A 51 -5.38 -0.70 1.53
CA ILE A 51 -3.97 -0.67 1.12
C ILE A 51 -3.81 -1.24 -0.29
N SER A 52 -4.43 -2.39 -0.57
CA SER A 52 -4.43 -3.02 -1.90
C SER A 52 -4.94 -2.09 -3.00
N LYS A 53 -6.05 -1.38 -2.77
CA LYS A 53 -6.63 -0.44 -3.75
C LYS A 53 -5.79 0.83 -3.93
N ILE A 54 -5.09 1.29 -2.90
CA ILE A 54 -4.17 2.43 -3.01
C ILE A 54 -2.94 2.01 -3.82
N GLU A 55 -2.34 0.87 -3.49
CA GLU A 55 -1.18 0.32 -4.20
C GLU A 55 -1.49 0.03 -5.68
N SER A 56 -2.72 -0.37 -6.01
CA SER A 56 -3.14 -0.57 -7.41
C SER A 56 -3.57 0.71 -8.13
N GLY A 57 -3.58 1.86 -7.47
CA GLY A 57 -4.06 3.14 -8.02
C GLY A 57 -5.58 3.23 -8.21
N GLU A 58 -6.33 2.19 -7.82
CA GLU A 58 -7.79 2.13 -7.89
C GLU A 58 -8.46 3.11 -6.91
N ARG A 59 -7.80 3.42 -5.79
CA ARG A 59 -8.28 4.38 -4.79
C ARG A 59 -7.27 5.49 -4.54
N ARG A 60 -7.77 6.72 -4.50
CA ARG A 60 -7.00 7.90 -4.10
C ARG A 60 -6.70 7.84 -2.59
N VAL A 61 -5.46 8.17 -2.21
CA VAL A 61 -5.07 8.40 -0.81
C VAL A 61 -5.65 9.73 -0.34
N GLN A 62 -6.25 9.74 0.85
CA GLN A 62 -6.71 10.98 1.49
C GLN A 62 -5.52 11.61 2.23
N PRO A 63 -5.46 12.96 2.35
CA PRO A 63 -4.33 13.65 2.99
C PRO A 63 -3.98 13.10 4.38
N ASP A 64 -4.97 12.93 5.26
CA ASP A 64 -4.75 12.40 6.61
C ASP A 64 -4.13 11.00 6.60
N LEU A 65 -4.54 10.16 5.65
CA LEU A 65 -3.97 8.82 5.50
C LEU A 65 -2.56 8.86 4.89
N ALA A 66 -2.29 9.82 4.00
CA ALA A 66 -0.95 10.03 3.44
C ALA A 66 0.04 10.40 4.57
N GLU A 67 -0.33 11.32 5.46
CA GLU A 67 0.51 11.67 6.61
C GLU A 67 0.82 10.47 7.52
N LEU A 68 -0.18 9.60 7.74
CA LEU A 68 0.03 8.38 8.54
C LEU A 68 0.91 7.36 7.82
N LEU A 69 0.76 7.22 6.50
CA LEU A 69 1.60 6.35 5.67
C LEU A 69 3.06 6.82 5.71
N ASP A 70 3.29 8.12 5.56
CA ASP A 70 4.63 8.71 5.61
C ASP A 70 5.29 8.48 6.97
N ARG A 71 4.53 8.65 8.07
CA ARG A 71 5.01 8.38 9.43
C ARG A 71 5.32 6.91 9.68
N GLU A 72 4.47 5.99 9.21
CA GLU A 72 4.66 4.55 9.46
C GLU A 72 5.73 3.90 8.57
N LEU A 73 5.91 4.42 7.35
CA LEU A 73 6.84 3.84 6.38
C LEU A 73 8.19 4.54 6.35
N ASP A 74 8.39 5.58 7.17
CA ASP A 74 9.58 6.43 7.16
C ASP A 74 9.94 6.81 5.71
N ALA A 75 8.90 7.13 4.94
CA ALA A 75 9.02 7.51 3.55
C ALA A 75 9.56 8.95 3.53
N GLY A 76 10.87 9.07 3.80
CA GLY A 76 11.61 10.31 3.70
C GLY A 76 11.28 10.97 2.37
N GLY A 77 10.71 12.17 2.47
CA GLY A 77 10.35 12.99 1.31
C GLY A 77 11.52 13.33 0.40
#